data_AF-A0A9D8TG54-F1
#
_entry.id   AF-A0A9D8TG54-F1
#
_cell.length_a   1.000
_cell.length_b   1.000
_cell.length_c   1.000
_cell.angle_alpha   90.00
_cell.angle_beta   90.00
_cell.angle_gamma   90.00
#
_symmetry.space_group_name_H-M   'P 1'
#
loop_
_entity.id
_entity.type
_entity.pdbx_description
1 polymer ?
#
loop_
_entity_poly.entity_id
_entity_poly.type
_entity_poly.pdbx_seq_one_letter_code
_entity_poly.pdbx_strand_id
1 'polypeptide(L)'
;MVDASARHKLEYRYYTYDMNTPQKVILSAALQLGKRAMLSVDYEMLDYTTMNLYDTYGFVYEDVRQDIQRKLNNVRNLRLGAEWRLNDVMSLRGGYAYMPSPVKSSVITDHQEVFTPSLTPHYSIIDNKGTSVYSLGLGLRFDDFYLDFAYQNRSYGEQFYPYYNWVKLDGEALPHNNASYLKTTQNNFAMTLGMRF
;
A
#
# COMPACT_ATOMS: atom_id res chain seq x y z
N MET A 1 -12.42 40.15 -45.97
CA MET A 1 -12.63 38.98 -46.86
C MET A 1 -11.23 38.57 -47.31
N VAL A 2 -10.58 37.52 -46.82
CA VAL A 2 -11.02 36.23 -46.28
C VAL A 2 -10.18 35.87 -45.04
N ASP A 3 -10.87 35.19 -44.14
CA ASP A 3 -10.52 34.74 -42.80
C ASP A 3 -9.67 33.45 -42.78
N ALA A 4 -8.94 33.32 -41.68
CA ALA A 4 -8.25 32.19 -41.06
C ALA A 4 -7.88 30.91 -41.84
N SER A 5 -6.58 30.59 -41.81
CA SER A 5 -6.12 29.21 -41.59
C SER A 5 -5.32 29.16 -40.28
N ALA A 6 -6.02 28.95 -39.17
CA ALA A 6 -5.38 28.63 -37.89
C ALA A 6 -5.12 27.13 -37.85
N ARG A 7 -3.87 26.72 -38.10
CA ARG A 7 -3.41 25.36 -37.76
C ARG A 7 -3.32 25.26 -36.25
N HIS A 8 -4.33 24.67 -35.62
CA HIS A 8 -4.28 24.34 -34.20
C HIS A 8 -3.33 23.15 -34.00
N LYS A 9 -2.07 23.42 -33.63
CA LYS A 9 -1.19 22.40 -33.06
C LYS A 9 -1.65 22.20 -31.61
N LEU A 10 -2.41 21.15 -31.37
CA LEU A 10 -2.61 20.62 -30.02
C LEU A 10 -1.29 19.96 -29.61
N GLU A 11 -0.39 20.73 -29.00
CA GLU A 11 0.69 20.16 -28.20
C GLU A 11 0.04 19.53 -26.96
N TYR A 12 -0.10 18.19 -26.98
CA TYR A 12 -0.26 17.45 -25.75
C TYR A 12 1.02 17.64 -24.95
N ARG A 13 1.01 18.63 -24.05
CA ARG A 13 2.10 18.86 -23.11
C ARG A 13 2.09 17.68 -22.14
N TYR A 14 2.88 16.66 -22.45
CA TYR A 14 3.25 15.64 -21.49
C TYR A 14 4.00 16.37 -20.38
N TYR A 15 3.32 16.63 -19.27
CA TYR A 15 4.00 17.07 -18.08
C TYR A 15 4.78 15.88 -17.53
N THR A 16 6.10 15.95 -17.64
CA THR A 16 7.00 14.98 -17.04
C THR A 16 7.25 15.41 -15.61
N TYR A 17 6.88 14.56 -14.66
CA TYR A 17 7.06 14.79 -13.24
C TYR A 17 8.02 13.75 -12.69
N ASP A 18 8.95 14.19 -11.85
CA ASP A 18 9.78 13.28 -11.06
C ASP A 18 9.20 13.16 -9.66
N MET A 19 9.12 11.93 -9.15
CA MET A 19 8.55 11.65 -7.83
C MET A 19 9.57 10.90 -6.96
N ASN A 20 9.82 11.43 -5.76
CA ASN A 20 10.55 10.70 -4.74
C ASN A 20 9.60 9.81 -3.94
N THR A 21 9.88 8.51 -3.93
CA THR A 21 9.17 7.53 -3.10
C THR A 21 9.46 7.75 -1.62
N PRO A 22 8.56 7.33 -0.72
CA PRO A 22 8.75 7.49 0.72
C PRO A 22 10.01 6.74 1.19
N GLN A 23 10.72 7.31 2.15
CA GLN A 23 11.87 6.65 2.74
C GLN A 23 11.43 5.41 3.52
N LYS A 24 12.19 4.33 3.36
CA LYS A 24 11.91 3.03 3.95
C LYS A 24 13.09 2.54 4.77
N VAL A 25 12.86 2.27 6.05
CA VAL A 25 13.84 1.66 6.96
C VAL A 25 13.27 0.35 7.48
N ILE A 26 14.06 -0.73 7.42
CA ILE A 26 13.64 -2.05 7.91
C ILE A 26 14.65 -2.50 8.97
N LEU A 27 14.15 -2.85 10.14
CA LEU A 27 14.90 -3.51 11.19
C LEU A 27 14.40 -4.95 11.30
N SER A 28 15.28 -5.90 10.97
CA SER A 28 14.97 -7.33 10.99
C SER A 28 15.77 -8.03 12.08
N ALA A 29 15.11 -8.89 12.84
CA ALA A 29 15.74 -9.75 13.83
C ALA A 29 15.23 -11.18 13.66
N ALA A 30 16.13 -12.16 13.71
CA ALA A 30 15.78 -13.57 13.65
C ALA A 30 16.51 -14.34 14.75
N LEU A 31 15.81 -15.28 15.37
CA LEU A 31 16.32 -16.15 16.41
C LEU A 31 16.15 -17.60 15.95
N GLN A 32 17.27 -18.30 15.83
CA GLN A 32 17.30 -19.72 15.52
C GLN A 32 17.24 -20.52 16.83
N LEU A 33 16.16 -21.29 17.02
CA LEU A 33 15.95 -22.17 18.16
C LEU A 33 16.38 -23.59 17.80
N GLY A 34 17.63 -23.91 18.15
CA GLY A 34 18.25 -25.20 17.84
C GLY A 34 18.34 -25.44 16.33
N LYS A 35 18.21 -26.71 15.91
CA LYS A 35 18.29 -27.09 14.49
C LYS A 35 16.94 -27.14 13.77
N ARG A 36 15.84 -26.86 14.49
CA ARG A 36 14.48 -27.20 14.04
C ARG A 36 13.51 -26.03 14.00
N ALA A 37 13.76 -24.91 14.67
CA ALA A 37 12.84 -23.79 14.64
C ALA A 37 13.56 -22.45 14.46
N MET A 38 12.89 -21.51 13.82
CA MET A 38 13.35 -20.13 13.67
C MET A 38 12.16 -19.19 13.91
N LEU A 39 12.41 -18.10 14.62
CA LEU A 39 11.46 -17.01 14.78
C LEU A 39 12.07 -15.76 14.16
N SER A 40 11.26 -14.98 13.44
CA SER A 40 11.69 -13.73 12.83
C SER A 40 10.71 -12.62 13.13
N VAL A 41 11.25 -11.41 13.28
CA VAL A 41 10.50 -10.17 13.45
C VAL A 41 11.10 -9.14 12.52
N ASP A 42 10.25 -8.55 11.69
CA ASP A 42 10.60 -7.39 10.88
C ASP A 42 9.77 -6.19 11.32
N TYR A 43 10.45 -5.09 11.60
CA TYR A 43 9.86 -3.80 11.88
C TYR A 43 10.23 -2.83 10.75
N GLU A 44 9.23 -2.43 9.97
CA GLU A 44 9.41 -1.60 8.79
C GLU A 44 8.78 -0.22 9.04
N MET A 45 9.59 0.82 8.95
CA MET A 45 9.16 2.21 9.08
C MET A 45 9.16 2.87 7.69
N LEU A 46 8.02 3.45 7.31
CA LEU A 46 7.84 4.20 6.09
C LEU A 46 7.53 5.65 6.44
N ASP A 47 8.43 6.55 6.06
CA ASP A 47 8.22 7.99 6.20
C ASP A 47 7.64 8.56 4.90
N TYR A 48 6.34 8.85 4.93
CA TYR A 48 5.63 9.43 3.79
C TYR A 48 5.82 10.95 3.68
N THR A 49 6.30 11.61 4.74
CA THR A 49 6.47 13.08 4.77
C THR A 49 7.66 13.56 3.92
N THR A 50 8.53 12.63 3.51
CA THR A 50 9.68 12.90 2.63
C THR A 50 9.35 12.81 1.14
N MET A 51 8.10 12.48 0.79
CA MET A 51 7.68 12.44 -0.61
C MET A 51 7.61 13.86 -1.17
N ASN A 52 8.27 14.07 -2.31
CA ASN A 52 8.23 15.31 -3.07
C ASN A 52 7.92 14.99 -4.53
N LEU A 53 7.07 15.81 -5.16
CA LEU A 53 6.97 15.86 -6.61
C LEU A 53 7.76 17.05 -7.12
N TYR A 54 8.47 16.84 -8.22
CA TYR A 54 9.24 17.83 -8.93
C TYR A 54 8.65 18.04 -10.32
N ASP A 55 8.60 19.29 -10.77
CA ASP A 55 8.34 19.65 -12.17
C ASP A 55 9.54 19.27 -13.06
N THR A 56 9.36 19.27 -14.38
CA THR A 56 10.41 18.98 -15.38
C THR A 56 11.64 19.90 -15.25
N TYR A 57 11.51 21.05 -14.58
CA TYR A 57 12.58 22.00 -14.29
C TYR A 57 13.24 21.82 -12.91
N GLY A 58 12.85 20.79 -12.14
CA GLY A 58 13.42 20.47 -10.83
C GLY A 58 12.84 21.27 -9.65
N PHE A 59 11.78 22.06 -9.86
CA PHE A 59 11.09 22.78 -8.79
C PHE A 59 10.11 21.87 -8.05
N VAL A 60 10.08 21.96 -6.72
CA VAL A 60 9.16 21.19 -5.87
C VAL A 60 7.76 21.79 -5.93
N TYR A 61 6.75 20.93 -6.09
CA TYR A 61 5.35 21.29 -5.85
C TYR A 61 5.08 21.42 -4.34
N GLU A 62 5.30 22.62 -3.81
CA GLU A 62 5.19 22.90 -2.36
C GLU A 62 3.76 22.76 -1.82
N ASP A 63 2.74 22.99 -2.64
CA ASP A 63 1.34 22.72 -2.35
C ASP A 63 1.08 21.22 -2.13
N VAL A 64 1.58 20.38 -3.05
CA VAL A 64 1.47 18.92 -2.96
C VAL A 64 2.27 18.38 -1.78
N ARG A 65 3.47 18.94 -1.52
CA ARG A 65 4.30 18.58 -0.36
C ARG A 65 3.59 18.85 0.96
N GLN A 66 2.98 20.02 1.11
CA GLN A 66 2.23 20.36 2.32
C GLN A 66 1.01 19.46 2.50
N ASP A 67 0.33 19.09 1.42
CA ASP A 67 -0.79 18.16 1.47
C ASP A 67 -0.37 16.75 1.89
N ILE A 68 0.75 16.24 1.36
CA ILE A 68 1.34 14.96 1.78
C ILE A 68 1.63 14.98 3.28
N GLN A 69 2.28 16.03 3.79
CA GLN A 69 2.62 16.15 5.22
C GLN A 69 1.38 16.26 6.14
N ARG A 70 0.30 16.87 5.65
CA ARG A 70 -0.97 16.99 6.39
C ARG A 70 -1.78 15.69 6.36
N LYS A 71 -1.81 14.97 5.23
CA LYS A 71 -2.75 13.86 4.98
C LYS A 71 -2.15 12.47 5.19
N LEU A 72 -0.83 12.30 5.12
CA LEU A 72 -0.14 11.02 5.32
C LEU A 72 0.63 10.96 6.64
N ASN A 73 0.61 9.81 7.30
CA ASN A 73 1.35 9.52 8.53
C ASN A 73 2.54 8.60 8.26
N ASN A 74 3.52 8.64 9.16
CA ASN A 74 4.59 7.65 9.18
C ASN A 74 4.03 6.30 9.62
N VAL A 75 4.14 5.29 8.74
CA VAL A 75 3.60 3.96 8.98
C VAL A 75 4.67 3.05 9.53
N ARG A 76 4.27 2.23 10.51
CA ARG A 76 5.11 1.22 11.12
C ARG A 76 4.48 -0.14 10.87
N ASN A 77 5.01 -0.86 9.90
CA ASN A 77 4.59 -2.20 9.55
C ASN A 77 5.33 -3.20 10.44
N LEU A 78 4.59 -4.17 10.97
CA LEU A 78 5.16 -5.25 11.77
C LEU A 78 4.92 -6.58 11.05
N ARG A 79 5.96 -7.41 10.93
CA ARG A 79 5.85 -8.77 10.42
C ARG A 79 6.49 -9.72 11.42
N LEU A 80 5.78 -10.79 11.74
CA LEU A 80 6.22 -11.87 12.60
C LEU A 80 6.19 -13.15 11.78
N GLY A 81 7.28 -13.90 11.83
CA GLY A 81 7.42 -15.17 11.12
C GLY A 81 7.93 -16.26 12.06
N ALA A 82 7.51 -17.49 11.80
CA ALA A 82 8.01 -18.67 12.45
C ALA A 82 8.20 -19.78 11.40
N GLU A 83 9.36 -20.41 11.41
CA GLU A 83 9.61 -21.65 10.68
C GLU A 83 9.82 -22.78 11.68
N TRP A 84 9.17 -23.91 11.46
CA TRP A 84 9.38 -25.14 12.22
C TRP A 84 9.60 -26.31 11.26
N ARG A 85 10.82 -26.84 11.29
CA ARG A 85 11.21 -28.10 10.67
C ARG A 85 10.90 -29.26 11.60
N LEU A 86 9.92 -30.08 11.22
CA LEU A 86 9.57 -31.28 11.98
C LEU A 86 10.67 -32.34 11.78
N ASN A 87 10.92 -32.67 10.51
CA ASN A 87 11.88 -33.67 10.06
C ASN A 87 12.69 -33.09 8.88
N ASP A 88 13.71 -33.81 8.40
CA ASP A 88 14.50 -33.38 7.24
C ASP A 88 13.68 -33.26 5.94
N VAL A 89 12.50 -33.90 5.91
CA VAL A 89 11.57 -33.88 4.78
C VAL A 89 10.51 -32.78 4.88
N MET A 90 10.14 -32.32 6.08
CA MET A 90 8.97 -31.44 6.24
C MET A 90 9.26 -30.20 7.08
N SER A 91 8.90 -29.05 6.52
CA SER A 91 8.98 -27.73 7.14
C SER A 91 7.64 -27.03 7.09
N LEU A 92 7.24 -26.43 8.20
CA LEU A 92 6.07 -25.57 8.32
C LEU A 92 6.55 -24.13 8.49
N ARG A 93 5.84 -23.21 7.85
CA ARG A 93 6.05 -21.77 7.99
C ARG A 93 4.72 -21.14 8.38
N GLY A 94 4.75 -20.26 9.36
CA GLY A 94 3.60 -19.46 9.78
C GLY A 94 4.04 -18.02 9.91
N GLY A 95 3.16 -17.09 9.57
CA GLY A 95 3.46 -15.67 9.69
C GLY A 95 2.22 -14.83 9.87
N TYR A 96 2.43 -13.68 10.50
CA TYR A 96 1.43 -12.63 10.65
C TYR A 96 2.08 -11.30 10.32
N ALA A 97 1.43 -10.52 9.46
CA ALA A 97 1.84 -9.16 9.18
C ALA A 97 0.68 -8.20 9.44
N TYR A 98 1.00 -7.09 10.09
CA TYR A 98 0.09 -5.99 10.34
C TYR A 98 0.64 -4.71 9.71
N MET A 99 -0.17 -4.11 8.85
CA MET A 99 0.16 -2.89 8.13
C MET A 99 -0.91 -1.82 8.43
N PRO A 100 -0.62 -0.84 9.30
CA PRO A 100 -1.54 0.25 9.59
C PRO A 100 -1.90 1.06 8.34
N SER A 101 -3.01 1.79 8.38
CA SER A 101 -3.34 2.73 7.30
C SER A 101 -2.33 3.89 7.25
N PRO A 102 -1.83 4.28 6.06
CA PRO A 102 -0.97 5.44 5.88
C PRO A 102 -1.70 6.78 5.98
N VAL A 103 -3.03 6.78 5.95
CA VAL A 103 -3.83 8.00 5.96
C VAL A 103 -4.08 8.45 7.40
N LYS A 104 -3.89 9.74 7.70
CA LYS A 104 -4.20 10.26 9.04
C LYS A 104 -5.70 10.15 9.32
N SER A 105 -6.04 9.76 10.54
CA SER A 105 -7.45 9.67 10.97
C SER A 105 -8.20 11.00 10.85
N SER A 106 -7.51 12.14 10.94
CA SER A 106 -8.08 13.48 10.72
C SER A 106 -8.61 13.70 9.29
N VAL A 107 -8.06 13.03 8.27
CA VAL A 107 -8.59 13.12 6.90
C VAL A 107 -9.97 12.47 6.82
N ILE A 108 -10.15 11.35 7.53
CA ILE A 108 -11.40 10.60 7.57
C ILE A 108 -12.43 11.30 8.46
N THR A 109 -12.00 11.80 9.63
CA THR A 109 -12.89 12.42 10.62
C THR A 109 -13.27 13.86 10.28
N ASP A 110 -12.35 14.67 9.73
CA ASP A 110 -12.60 16.08 9.43
C ASP A 110 -13.02 16.29 7.96
N HIS A 111 -13.32 15.21 7.23
CA HIS A 111 -13.80 15.24 5.85
C HIS A 111 -12.92 16.11 4.93
N GLN A 112 -11.60 16.08 5.14
CA GLN A 112 -10.68 16.95 4.41
C GLN A 112 -10.73 16.68 2.90
N GLU A 113 -10.49 17.74 2.12
CA GLU A 113 -10.45 17.65 0.66
C GLU A 113 -9.44 16.60 0.18
N VAL A 114 -9.93 15.60 -0.55
CA VAL A 114 -9.10 14.62 -1.25
C VAL A 114 -9.21 14.92 -2.74
N PHE A 115 -8.11 15.42 -3.32
CA PHE A 115 -8.04 15.66 -4.75
C PHE A 115 -7.78 14.34 -5.46
N THR A 116 -8.71 13.92 -6.32
CA THR A 116 -8.51 12.78 -7.22
C THR A 116 -8.02 13.27 -8.57
N PRO A 117 -7.08 12.55 -9.22
CA PRO A 117 -6.58 12.97 -10.53
C PRO A 117 -7.68 12.87 -11.59
N SER A 118 -7.74 13.88 -12.47
CA SER A 118 -8.56 13.89 -13.68
C SER A 118 -10.07 13.78 -13.42
N LEU A 119 -10.78 12.92 -14.16
CA LEU A 119 -12.24 12.76 -14.12
C LEU A 119 -12.69 11.64 -13.17
N THR A 120 -11.80 11.12 -12.30
CA THR A 120 -12.15 10.01 -11.40
C THR A 120 -12.85 10.58 -10.16
N PRO A 121 -14.17 10.40 -9.99
CA PRO A 121 -14.88 11.00 -8.87
C PRO A 121 -14.71 10.18 -7.58
N HIS A 122 -14.33 8.91 -7.67
CA HIS A 122 -14.29 8.02 -6.52
C HIS A 122 -12.89 7.89 -5.93
N TYR A 123 -12.82 7.66 -4.61
CA TYR A 123 -11.60 7.28 -3.92
C TYR A 123 -11.92 6.32 -2.77
N SER A 124 -10.95 5.48 -2.40
CA SER A 124 -11.04 4.62 -1.21
C SER A 124 -9.92 4.95 -0.24
N ILE A 125 -10.24 4.92 1.05
CA ILE A 125 -9.27 5.08 2.13
C ILE A 125 -9.28 3.80 2.96
N ILE A 126 -8.10 3.22 3.18
CA ILE A 126 -7.95 2.10 4.12
C ILE A 126 -8.30 2.61 5.52
N ASP A 127 -9.24 1.94 6.18
CA ASP A 127 -9.69 2.27 7.53
C ASP A 127 -8.49 2.26 8.51
N ASN A 128 -8.59 3.03 9.59
CA ASN A 128 -7.56 3.14 10.64
C ASN A 128 -7.20 1.78 11.27
N LYS A 129 -8.03 0.75 11.09
CA LYS A 129 -7.75 -0.63 11.50
C LYS A 129 -6.60 -1.27 10.74
N GLY A 130 -6.26 -0.77 9.55
CA GLY A 130 -5.16 -1.28 8.72
C GLY A 130 -5.47 -2.62 8.03
N THR A 131 -4.42 -3.18 7.43
CA THR A 131 -4.43 -4.47 6.75
C THR A 131 -3.78 -5.53 7.63
N SER A 132 -4.48 -6.65 7.83
CA SER A 132 -3.94 -7.84 8.47
C SER A 132 -3.70 -8.94 7.44
N VAL A 133 -2.54 -9.59 7.52
CA VAL A 133 -2.16 -10.68 6.63
C VAL A 133 -1.73 -11.88 7.45
N TYR A 134 -2.41 -13.01 7.27
CA TYR A 134 -2.02 -14.30 7.79
C TYR A 134 -1.36 -15.10 6.68
N SER A 135 -0.28 -15.80 6.99
CA SER A 135 0.45 -16.62 6.03
C SER A 135 0.78 -17.98 6.62
N LEU A 136 0.59 -19.03 5.82
CA LEU A 136 0.91 -20.41 6.15
C LEU A 136 1.69 -21.00 4.98
N GLY A 137 2.66 -21.85 5.27
CA GLY A 137 3.45 -22.55 4.26
C GLY A 137 3.84 -23.94 4.71
N LEU A 138 3.93 -24.84 3.76
CA LEU A 138 4.38 -26.22 3.94
C LEU A 138 5.42 -26.51 2.86
N GLY A 139 6.65 -26.78 3.28
CA GLY A 139 7.73 -27.21 2.40
C GLY A 139 8.02 -28.69 2.63
N LEU A 140 7.94 -29.48 1.56
CA LEU A 140 8.30 -30.89 1.49
C LEU A 140 9.57 -31.05 0.66
N ARG A 141 10.57 -31.74 1.21
CA ARG A 141 11.87 -31.93 0.58
C ARG A 141 12.24 -33.40 0.56
N PHE A 142 12.24 -33.97 -0.64
CA PHE A 142 12.73 -35.31 -0.91
C PHE A 142 14.12 -35.21 -1.57
N ASP A 143 14.78 -36.34 -1.76
CA ASP A 143 16.14 -36.36 -2.30
C ASP A 143 16.20 -35.81 -3.74
N ASP A 144 15.26 -36.26 -4.58
CA ASP A 144 15.21 -35.91 -6.01
C ASP A 144 14.31 -34.72 -6.35
N PHE A 145 13.41 -34.32 -5.44
CA PHE A 145 12.48 -33.22 -5.68
C PHE A 145 12.06 -32.47 -4.42
N TYR A 146 11.64 -31.23 -4.58
CA TYR A 146 11.06 -30.42 -3.51
C TYR A 146 9.72 -29.85 -3.97
N LEU A 147 8.84 -29.65 -3.00
CA LEU A 147 7.51 -29.12 -3.20
C LEU A 147 7.18 -28.13 -2.08
N ASP A 148 6.78 -26.93 -2.46
CA ASP A 148 6.39 -25.88 -1.51
C ASP A 148 4.94 -25.45 -1.79
N PHE A 149 4.14 -25.40 -0.73
CA PHE A 149 2.81 -24.80 -0.72
C PHE A 149 2.83 -23.54 0.14
N ALA A 150 2.19 -22.48 -0.34
CA ALA A 150 1.97 -21.26 0.41
C ALA A 150 0.51 -20.82 0.31
N TYR A 151 -0.03 -20.39 1.45
CA TYR A 151 -1.34 -19.80 1.58
C TYR A 151 -1.22 -18.46 2.30
N GLN A 152 -1.95 -17.46 1.80
CA GLN A 152 -2.03 -16.15 2.43
C GLN A 152 -3.48 -15.68 2.46
N ASN A 153 -3.94 -15.29 3.65
CA ASN A 153 -5.19 -14.57 3.82
C ASN A 153 -4.89 -13.11 4.14
N ARG A 154 -5.35 -12.19 3.29
CA ARG A 154 -5.23 -10.75 3.50
C ARG A 154 -6.62 -10.16 3.72
N SER A 155 -6.79 -9.43 4.81
CA SER A 155 -8.04 -8.78 5.17
C SER A 155 -7.82 -7.30 5.48
N TYR A 156 -8.64 -6.43 4.88
CA TYR A 156 -8.62 -4.98 5.14
C TYR A 156 -10.02 -4.38 4.98
N GLY A 157 -10.26 -3.28 5.71
CA GLY A 157 -11.46 -2.47 5.58
C GLY A 157 -11.14 -1.18 4.85
N GLU A 158 -12.04 -0.72 3.99
CA GLU A 158 -11.93 0.55 3.28
C GLU A 158 -13.23 1.34 3.42
N GLN A 159 -13.09 2.66 3.50
CA GLN A 159 -14.18 3.59 3.31
C GLN A 159 -14.16 4.06 1.86
N PHE A 160 -15.19 3.69 1.12
CA PHE A 160 -15.35 4.05 -0.28
C PHE A 160 -16.23 5.29 -0.42
N TYR A 161 -15.72 6.29 -1.13
CA TYR A 161 -16.41 7.53 -1.43
C TYR A 161 -16.70 7.59 -2.94
N PRO A 162 -17.97 7.65 -3.37
CA PRO A 162 -18.34 7.66 -4.79
C PRO A 162 -18.02 9.00 -5.49
N TYR A 163 -17.93 10.09 -4.73
CA TYR A 163 -17.64 11.44 -5.23
C TYR A 163 -16.42 12.05 -4.53
N TYR A 164 -15.81 13.07 -5.12
CA TYR A 164 -14.77 13.85 -4.45
C TYR A 164 -15.42 14.71 -3.35
N ASN A 165 -14.66 15.09 -2.31
CA ASN A 165 -15.19 15.96 -1.26
C ASN A 165 -14.66 17.39 -1.43
N TRP A 166 -15.55 18.38 -1.47
CA TRP A 166 -15.20 19.80 -1.54
C TRP A 166 -15.65 20.47 -0.25
N VAL A 167 -14.77 21.19 0.41
CA VAL A 167 -14.98 21.68 1.78
C VAL A 167 -15.71 23.01 1.80
N LYS A 168 -15.75 23.79 0.70
CA LYS A 168 -16.66 24.95 0.48
C LYS A 168 -16.54 25.52 -0.94
N LEU A 169 -17.67 25.78 -1.60
CA LEU A 169 -17.81 26.91 -2.52
C LEU A 169 -18.78 27.90 -1.85
N ASP A 170 -18.36 29.15 -1.67
CA ASP A 170 -19.24 30.26 -1.29
C ASP A 170 -20.08 30.08 0.00
N GLY A 171 -19.56 29.38 1.02
CA GLY A 171 -20.18 29.32 2.35
C GLY A 171 -21.39 28.39 2.48
N GLU A 172 -21.80 27.72 1.42
CA GLU A 172 -22.84 26.68 1.45
C GLU A 172 -22.21 25.31 1.72
N ALA A 173 -22.81 24.56 2.66
CA ALA A 173 -22.40 23.19 2.95
C ALA A 173 -22.79 22.29 1.77
N LEU A 174 -21.79 21.80 1.03
CA LEU A 174 -22.03 20.80 -0.01
C LEU A 174 -22.57 19.50 0.60
N PRO A 175 -23.38 18.71 -0.14
CA PRO A 175 -23.99 17.50 0.38
C PRO A 175 -22.93 16.54 0.92
N HIS A 176 -23.18 16.02 2.13
CA HIS A 176 -22.31 15.04 2.78
C HIS A 176 -22.09 13.83 1.86
N ASN A 177 -20.83 13.61 1.48
CA ASN A 177 -20.44 12.43 0.75
C ASN A 177 -20.37 11.24 1.72
N ASN A 178 -21.46 10.49 1.81
CA ASN A 178 -21.57 9.35 2.71
C ASN A 178 -20.64 8.22 2.26
N ALA A 179 -19.67 7.90 3.10
CA ALA A 179 -18.78 6.76 2.88
C ALA A 179 -19.55 5.44 2.99
N SER A 180 -19.28 4.52 2.08
CA SER A 180 -19.69 3.12 2.23
C SER A 180 -18.53 2.29 2.78
N TYR A 181 -18.78 1.50 3.82
CA TYR A 181 -17.75 0.63 4.39
C TYR A 181 -17.68 -0.69 3.63
N LEU A 182 -16.51 -0.97 3.04
CA LEU A 182 -16.21 -2.20 2.34
C LEU A 182 -15.18 -3.01 3.13
N LYS A 183 -15.44 -4.30 3.34
CA LYS A 183 -14.45 -5.22 3.91
C LYS A 183 -14.02 -6.20 2.82
N THR A 184 -12.74 -6.15 2.47
CA THR A 184 -12.17 -7.00 1.43
C THR A 184 -11.31 -8.09 2.08
N THR A 185 -11.55 -9.34 1.66
CA THR A 185 -10.75 -10.50 2.06
C THR A 185 -10.24 -11.19 0.81
N GLN A 186 -8.92 -11.33 0.71
CA GLN A 186 -8.23 -11.98 -0.40
C GLN A 186 -7.54 -13.25 0.09
N ASN A 187 -7.74 -14.35 -0.65
CA ASN A 187 -7.13 -15.64 -0.38
C ASN A 187 -6.20 -15.98 -1.54
N ASN A 188 -4.90 -16.00 -1.29
CA ASN A 188 -3.88 -16.31 -2.28
C ASN A 188 -3.28 -17.68 -1.99
N PHE A 189 -3.18 -18.50 -3.02
CA PHE A 189 -2.58 -19.83 -2.96
C PHE A 189 -1.45 -19.89 -3.98
N ALA A 190 -0.32 -20.46 -3.59
CA ALA A 190 0.81 -20.72 -4.47
C ALA A 190 1.37 -22.11 -4.21
N MET A 191 1.81 -22.76 -5.29
CA MET A 191 2.48 -24.05 -5.24
C MET A 191 3.73 -23.99 -6.14
N THR A 192 4.80 -24.62 -5.70
CA THR A 192 6.05 -24.73 -6.47
C THR A 192 6.56 -26.15 -6.38
N LEU A 193 7.01 -26.70 -7.51
CA LEU A 193 7.67 -28.00 -7.62
C LEU A 193 9.00 -27.80 -8.31
N GLY A 194 10.05 -28.43 -7.80
CA GLY A 194 11.34 -28.46 -8.46
C GLY A 194 12.02 -29.81 -8.31
N MET A 195 12.81 -30.18 -9.31
CA MET A 195 13.55 -31.43 -9.37
C MET A 195 15.05 -31.15 -9.28
N ARG A 196 15.79 -32.06 -8.66
CA ARG A 196 17.25 -32.06 -8.62
C ARG A 196 17.76 -33.17 -9.54
N PHE A 197 18.75 -32.84 -10.36
CA PHE A 197 19.42 -33.73 -11.30
C PHE A 197 20.93 -33.65 -11.09
#